data_AF-T0ZFY3-F1
#
_entry.id   AF-T0ZFY3-F1
#
_cell.length_a   1.000
_cell.length_b   1.000
_cell.length_c   1.000
_cell.angle_alpha   90.00
_cell.angle_beta   90.00
_cell.angle_gamma   90.00
#
_symmetry.space_group_name_H-M   'P 1'
#
loop_
_entity.id
_entity.type
_entity.pdbx_description
1 polymer ?
#
loop_
_entity_poly.entity_id
_entity_poly.type
_entity_poly.pdbx_seq_one_letter_code
_entity_poly.pdbx_strand_id
1 'polypeptide(L)'
;MKGKINAAYVGKWVFIGSLVGVIAGVGAIILYNLINVFGILILTRITGITLPRTYGPTTYVLSLTLFQRLLIPISTVLGGLLSGFIVYRFAPEAEGHGTDAA
;
A
#
# COMPACT_ATOMS: atom_id res chain seq x y z
N MET A 1 35.31 32.13 4.52
CA MET A 1 35.77 30.75 4.26
C MET A 1 35.04 30.20 3.04
N LYS A 2 35.71 30.03 1.89
CA LYS A 2 35.13 29.37 0.70
C LYS A 2 35.43 27.87 0.79
N GLY A 3 34.48 27.08 1.26
CA GLY A 3 34.61 25.62 1.28
C GLY A 3 34.63 25.09 -0.15
N LYS A 4 35.74 24.46 -0.58
CA LYS A 4 35.81 23.77 -1.87
C LYS A 4 34.96 22.50 -1.76
N ILE A 5 33.81 22.48 -2.43
CA ILE A 5 32.97 21.29 -2.52
C ILE A 5 33.69 20.25 -3.38
N ASN A 6 33.92 19.06 -2.83
CA ASN A 6 34.54 17.98 -3.58
C ASN A 6 33.49 17.34 -4.52
N ALA A 7 33.62 17.56 -5.83
CA ALA A 7 32.68 17.07 -6.83
C ALA A 7 32.52 15.54 -6.80
N ALA A 8 33.59 14.79 -6.50
CA ALA A 8 33.53 13.34 -6.37
C ALA A 8 32.71 12.90 -5.15
N TYR A 9 32.77 13.67 -4.06
CA TYR A 9 31.96 13.43 -2.87
C TYR A 9 30.48 13.65 -3.14
N VAL A 10 30.13 14.77 -3.80
CA VAL A 10 28.73 15.05 -4.18
C VAL A 10 28.20 14.01 -5.17
N GLY A 11 28.99 13.64 -6.18
CA GLY A 11 28.61 12.62 -7.17
C GLY A 11 28.29 11.26 -6.54
N LYS A 12 29.07 10.84 -5.54
CA LYS A 12 28.80 9.60 -4.79
C LYS A 12 27.43 9.62 -4.11
N TRP A 13 27.09 10.70 -3.40
CA TRP A 13 25.81 10.81 -2.69
C TRP A 13 24.63 10.95 -3.63
N VAL A 14 24.78 11.68 -4.74
CA VAL A 14 23.74 11.78 -5.78
C VAL A 14 23.46 10.41 -6.39
N PHE A 15 24.50 9.63 -6.68
CA PHE A 15 24.34 8.28 -7.23
C PHE A 15 23.61 7.35 -6.25
N ILE A 16 24.04 7.32 -4.98
CA ILE A 16 23.39 6.50 -3.94
C ILE A 16 21.94 6.94 -3.73
N GLY A 17 21.67 8.24 -3.61
CA GLY A 17 20.33 8.77 -3.41
C GLY A 17 19.39 8.47 -4.58
N SER A 18 19.89 8.57 -5.82
CA SER A 18 19.12 8.19 -7.00
C SER A 18 18.76 6.71 -7.00
N LEU A 19 19.71 5.84 -6.63
CA LEU A 19 19.48 4.40 -6.54
C LEU A 19 18.43 4.04 -5.48
N VAL A 20 18.53 4.66 -4.29
CA VAL A 20 17.52 4.50 -3.22
C VAL A 20 16.15 4.96 -3.69
N GLY A 21 16.08 6.12 -4.37
CA GLY A 21 14.83 6.65 -4.91
C GLY A 21 14.18 5.73 -5.94
N VAL A 22 14.96 5.11 -6.83
CA VAL A 22 14.45 4.13 -7.80
C VAL A 22 13.87 2.91 -7.09
N ILE A 23 14.59 2.33 -6.12
CA ILE A 23 14.11 1.15 -5.38
C ILE A 23 12.83 1.47 -4.62
N ALA A 24 12.80 2.59 -3.89
CA ALA A 24 11.62 3.03 -3.15
C ALA A 24 10.43 3.30 -4.10
N GLY A 25 10.67 3.93 -5.25
CA GLY A 25 9.65 4.20 -6.26
C GLY A 25 9.06 2.93 -6.85
N VAL A 26 9.89 1.95 -7.19
CA VAL A 26 9.41 0.63 -7.66
C VAL A 26 8.58 -0.06 -6.58
N GLY A 27 9.05 -0.05 -5.32
CA GLY A 27 8.28 -0.57 -4.19
C GLY A 27 6.91 0.08 -4.04
N ALA A 28 6.83 1.42 -4.16
CA ALA A 28 5.59 2.16 -4.10
C ALA A 28 4.62 1.81 -5.24
N ILE A 29 5.13 1.65 -6.48
CA ILE A 29 4.32 1.25 -7.64
C ILE A 29 3.75 -0.15 -7.42
N ILE A 30 4.57 -1.10 -6.95
CA ILE A 30 4.11 -2.46 -6.66
C ILE A 30 3.02 -2.42 -5.59
N LEU A 31 3.26 -1.72 -4.47
CA LEU A 31 2.28 -1.58 -3.39
C LEU A 31 0.95 -1.00 -3.88
N TYR A 32 0.99 0.06 -4.68
CA TYR A 32 -0.20 0.67 -5.26
C TYR A 32 -0.99 -0.31 -6.12
N ASN A 33 -0.31 -1.08 -6.97
CA ASN A 33 -0.97 -2.09 -7.80
C ASN A 33 -1.58 -3.22 -6.96
N LEU A 34 -0.90 -3.67 -5.91
CA LEU A 34 -1.43 -4.66 -4.98
C LEU A 34 -2.71 -4.15 -4.29
N ILE A 35 -2.70 -2.92 -3.78
CA ILE A 35 -3.90 -2.32 -3.15
C ILE A 35 -5.08 -2.32 -4.12
N ASN A 36 -4.87 -1.94 -5.38
CA ASN A 36 -5.93 -1.96 -6.40
C ASN A 36 -6.44 -3.38 -6.69
N VAL A 37 -5.53 -4.34 -6.85
CA VAL A 37 -5.88 -5.74 -7.14
C VAL A 37 -6.68 -6.33 -5.97
N PHE A 38 -6.20 -6.18 -4.73
CA PHE A 38 -6.90 -6.67 -3.55
C PHE A 38 -8.22 -5.94 -3.31
N GLY A 39 -8.30 -4.63 -3.60
CA GLY A 39 -9.55 -3.89 -3.57
C GLY A 39 -10.60 -4.49 -4.50
N ILE A 40 -10.25 -4.77 -5.76
CA ILE A 40 -11.16 -5.39 -6.73
C ILE A 40 -11.51 -6.83 -6.34
N LEU A 41 -10.55 -7.61 -5.87
CA LEU A 41 -10.79 -9.00 -5.44
C LEU A 41 -11.76 -9.04 -4.25
N ILE A 42 -11.50 -8.26 -3.20
CA ILE A 42 -12.32 -8.28 -1.99
C ILE A 42 -13.68 -7.65 -2.24
N LEU A 43 -13.73 -6.44 -2.83
CA LEU A 43 -14.98 -5.72 -3.00
C LEU A 43 -15.81 -6.28 -4.15
N THR A 44 -15.22 -6.54 -5.33
CA THR A 44 -16.02 -6.93 -6.49
C THR A 44 -16.18 -8.45 -6.61
N ARG A 45 -15.13 -9.24 -6.39
CA ARG A 45 -15.24 -10.72 -6.55
C ARG A 45 -15.84 -11.40 -5.33
N ILE A 46 -15.47 -10.99 -4.11
CA ILE A 46 -15.92 -11.66 -2.88
C ILE A 46 -17.25 -11.06 -2.39
N THR A 47 -17.35 -9.74 -2.22
CA THR A 47 -18.57 -9.13 -1.66
C THR A 47 -19.61 -8.76 -2.73
N GLY A 48 -19.23 -8.77 -4.02
CA GLY A 48 -20.12 -8.40 -5.12
C GLY A 48 -20.40 -6.89 -5.22
N ILE A 49 -19.69 -6.07 -4.43
CA ILE A 49 -19.79 -4.62 -4.43
C ILE A 49 -18.97 -4.06 -5.59
N THR A 50 -19.67 -3.36 -6.48
CA THR A 50 -19.02 -2.52 -7.48
C THR A 50 -18.99 -1.09 -6.96
N LEU A 51 -17.81 -0.60 -6.60
CA LEU A 51 -17.66 0.80 -6.19
C LEU A 51 -17.99 1.74 -7.35
N PRO A 52 -18.62 2.89 -7.07
CA PRO A 52 -18.90 3.89 -8.09
C PRO A 52 -17.59 4.36 -8.71
N ARG A 53 -17.48 4.23 -10.03
CA ARG A 53 -16.36 4.81 -10.78
C ARG A 53 -16.65 6.28 -10.96
N THR A 54 -15.61 7.11 -10.83
CA THR A 54 -15.68 8.57 -11.05
C THR A 54 -16.09 8.94 -12.49
N TYR A 55 -16.15 7.97 -13.41
CA TYR A 55 -16.47 8.17 -14.82
C TYR A 55 -17.44 7.07 -15.33
N GLY A 56 -18.59 7.47 -15.90
CA GLY A 56 -19.58 6.58 -16.54
C GLY A 56 -21.04 6.73 -16.02
N PRO A 57 -22.05 6.18 -16.74
CA PRO A 57 -23.45 6.26 -16.34
C PRO A 57 -23.72 5.48 -15.05
N THR A 58 -24.36 6.14 -14.08
CA THR A 58 -24.56 5.66 -12.72
C THR A 58 -25.97 5.12 -12.49
N THR A 59 -26.26 3.90 -12.94
CA THR A 59 -27.42 3.14 -12.44
C THR A 59 -26.94 2.18 -11.37
N TYR A 60 -27.19 2.50 -10.10
CA TYR A 60 -26.79 1.67 -8.96
C TYR A 60 -28.02 1.05 -8.31
N VAL A 61 -28.03 -0.28 -8.24
CA VAL A 61 -28.92 -1.02 -7.35
C VAL A 61 -28.02 -1.73 -6.36
N LEU A 62 -27.88 -1.17 -5.15
CA LEU A 62 -27.15 -1.83 -4.08
C LEU A 62 -28.03 -2.95 -3.50
N SER A 63 -28.03 -4.10 -4.15
CA SER A 63 -28.68 -5.31 -3.64
C SER A 63 -27.61 -6.20 -3.02
N LEU A 64 -27.34 -5.99 -1.74
CA LEU A 64 -26.45 -6.84 -0.96
C LEU A 64 -27.28 -7.83 -0.14
N THR A 65 -26.97 -9.10 -0.28
CA THR A 65 -27.46 -10.12 0.65
C THR A 65 -26.82 -9.91 2.03
N LEU A 66 -27.49 -10.38 3.10
CA LEU A 66 -26.92 -10.34 4.46
C LEU A 66 -25.53 -10.99 4.53
N PHE A 67 -25.32 -12.05 3.75
CA PHE A 67 -24.03 -12.74 3.65
C PHE A 67 -22.93 -11.84 3.07
N GLN A 68 -23.19 -11.15 1.96
CA GLN A 68 -22.23 -10.22 1.33
C GLN A 68 -21.85 -9.06 2.24
N ARG A 69 -22.79 -8.58 3.07
CA ARG A 69 -22.54 -7.49 4.02
C ARG A 69 -21.58 -7.92 5.14
N LEU A 70 -21.60 -9.18 5.56
CA LEU A 70 -20.68 -9.73 6.56
C LEU A 70 -19.28 -10.02 5.99
N LEU A 71 -19.16 -10.27 4.68
CA LEU A 71 -17.86 -10.53 4.06
C LEU A 71 -16.91 -9.31 4.13
N ILE A 72 -17.44 -8.08 4.20
CA ILE A 72 -16.62 -6.87 4.34
C ILE A 72 -15.84 -6.88 5.68
N PRO A 73 -16.48 -6.89 6.87
CA PRO A 73 -15.74 -6.91 8.13
C PRO A 73 -14.89 -8.19 8.28
N ILE A 74 -15.36 -9.35 7.78
CA ILE A 74 -14.57 -10.58 7.82
C ILE A 74 -13.27 -10.41 7.03
N SER A 75 -13.32 -9.84 5.82
CA SER A 75 -12.12 -9.61 5.01
C SER A 75 -11.14 -8.64 5.68
N THR A 76 -11.65 -7.59 6.33
CA THR A 76 -10.82 -6.63 7.08
C THR A 76 -10.15 -7.30 8.27
N VAL A 77 -10.87 -8.12 9.03
CA VAL A 77 -10.33 -8.85 10.19
C VAL A 77 -9.26 -9.85 9.74
N LEU A 78 -9.51 -10.62 8.68
CA LEU A 78 -8.53 -11.57 8.15
C LEU A 78 -7.27 -10.87 7.63
N GLY A 79 -7.44 -9.76 6.89
CA GLY A 79 -6.32 -8.95 6.40
C GLY A 79 -5.50 -8.35 7.54
N GLY A 80 -6.17 -7.78 8.54
CA GLY A 80 -5.51 -7.22 9.73
C GLY A 80 -4.79 -8.27 10.56
N LEU A 81 -5.40 -9.45 10.76
CA LEU A 81 -4.80 -10.55 11.51
C LEU A 81 -3.56 -11.10 10.79
N LEU A 82 -3.65 -11.29 9.47
CA LEU A 82 -2.51 -11.74 8.67
C LEU A 82 -1.38 -10.71 8.69
N SER A 83 -1.70 -9.42 8.50
CA SER A 83 -0.73 -8.34 8.57
C SER A 83 -0.05 -8.28 9.94
N GLY A 84 -0.83 -8.31 11.02
CA GLY A 84 -0.31 -8.32 12.39
C GLY A 84 0.57 -9.54 12.65
N PHE A 85 0.14 -10.73 12.22
CA PHE A 85 0.94 -11.95 12.35
C PHE A 85 2.30 -11.82 11.66
N ILE A 86 2.34 -11.27 10.44
CA ILE A 86 3.59 -11.05 9.71
C ILE A 86 4.50 -10.04 10.44
N VAL A 87 3.95 -8.89 10.83
CA VAL A 87 4.72 -7.82 11.50
C VAL A 87 5.27 -8.31 12.85
N TYR A 88 4.41 -8.77 13.75
CA TYR A 88 4.82 -9.18 15.09
C TYR A 88 5.72 -10.41 15.11
N ARG A 89 5.71 -11.25 14.06
CA ARG A 89 6.56 -12.44 13.97
C ARG A 89 7.93 -12.16 13.34
N PHE A 90 7.98 -11.32 12.30
CA PHE A 90 9.18 -11.19 11.47
C PHE A 90 9.89 -9.84 11.57
N ALA A 91 9.16 -8.75 11.81
CA ALA A 91 9.70 -7.39 11.85
C ALA A 91 8.87 -6.54 12.82
N PRO A 92 8.97 -6.77 14.15
CA PRO A 92 8.22 -6.01 15.15
C PRO A 92 8.55 -4.51 15.10
N GLU A 93 9.75 -4.13 14.63
CA GLU A 93 10.15 -2.76 14.38
C GLU A 93 9.35 -2.06 13.26
N ALA A 94 8.65 -2.82 12.43
CA ALA A 94 7.73 -2.31 11.41
C ALA A 94 6.33 -1.99 11.99
N GLU A 95 6.14 -2.11 13.30
CA GLU A 95 4.94 -1.63 13.97
C GLU A 95 4.81 -0.10 13.89
N GLY A 96 3.58 0.40 13.74
CA GLY A 96 3.29 1.83 13.75
C GLY A 96 3.47 2.52 12.39
N HIS A 97 3.87 3.79 12.43
CA HIS A 97 3.89 4.66 11.24
C HIS A 97 5.14 4.44 10.36
N GLY A 98 6.14 3.73 10.87
CA GLY A 98 7.42 3.49 10.18
C GLY A 98 8.44 4.63 10.25
N THR A 99 8.15 5.70 10.99
CA THR A 99 9.05 6.86 11.18
C THR A 99 9.75 6.89 12.54
N ASP A 100 9.34 6.04 13.47
CA ASP A 100 9.74 6.12 14.88
C ASP A 100 11.05 5.35 15.16
N ALA A 101 11.59 4.68 14.15
CA ALA A 101 12.84 3.90 14.21
C ALA A 101 14.10 4.71 13.84
N ALA A 102 14.00 6.05 13.77
CA ALA A 102 15.09 6.95 13.41
C ALA A 102 15.85 7.50 14.62
#